data_AF-X0QXW4-F1
#
_entry.id   AF-X0QXW4-F1
#
_cell.length_a   1.000
_cell.length_b   1.000
_cell.length_c   1.000
_cell.angle_alpha   90.00
_cell.angle_beta   90.00
_cell.angle_gamma   90.00
#
_symmetry.space_group_name_H-M   'P 1'
#
loop_
_entity.id
_entity.type
_entity.pdbx_description
1 polymer ?
#
loop_
_entity_poly.entity_id
_entity_poly.type
_entity_poly.pdbx_seq_one_letter_code
_entity_poly.pdbx_strand_id
1 'polypeptide(L)'
;MPKDAGEPSKYKSLGLCSKKWHKKNQQIRQRNQKRSHQAEFEAGQKKRSFLGLAFYGVLALLAATDKLSWLVVGWYVVLGIITYGMYAKDKAAAQSGDWRTPESKLHILSALGGWVGALLAQTYLRHKSQKPEFRVTYYLTVVINMAGLLFLLSDGGLETVTDLLSALL
;
A
#
# COMPACT_ATOMS: atom_id res chain seq x y z
N MET A 1 37.47 37.41 -49.55
CA MET A 1 37.13 37.47 -48.11
C MET A 1 35.71 38.04 -47.97
N PRO A 2 34.67 37.21 -47.81
CA PRO A 2 33.34 37.76 -47.54
C PRO A 2 33.28 38.21 -46.07
N LYS A 3 32.82 39.45 -45.85
CA LYS A 3 32.48 40.00 -44.54
C LYS A 3 31.07 39.51 -44.18
N ASP A 4 30.96 38.38 -43.51
CA ASP A 4 29.75 37.99 -42.81
C ASP A 4 29.73 38.68 -41.44
N ALA A 5 29.51 40.00 -41.44
CA ALA A 5 29.10 40.73 -40.25
C ALA A 5 27.70 40.24 -39.87
N GLY A 6 27.64 39.10 -39.16
CA GLY A 6 26.40 38.46 -38.79
C GLY A 6 25.49 39.46 -38.07
N GLU A 7 24.24 39.47 -38.50
CA GLU A 7 23.20 40.40 -38.11
C GLU A 7 22.97 40.33 -36.57
N PRO A 8 23.03 41.47 -35.83
CA PRO A 8 22.93 41.50 -34.37
C PRO A 8 21.64 40.84 -33.81
N SER A 9 20.60 40.75 -34.64
CA SER A 9 19.34 40.05 -34.37
C SER A 9 19.52 38.55 -34.11
N LYS A 10 20.41 37.89 -34.87
CA LYS A 10 20.57 36.42 -34.85
C LYS A 10 21.14 35.94 -33.51
N TYR A 11 22.16 36.60 -32.97
CA TYR A 11 22.76 36.24 -31.67
C TYR A 11 21.80 36.41 -30.49
N LYS A 12 20.94 37.44 -30.53
CA LYS A 12 19.92 37.69 -29.50
C LYS A 12 18.87 36.57 -29.49
N SER A 13 18.46 36.11 -30.67
CA SER A 13 17.52 34.98 -30.83
C SER A 13 18.12 33.66 -30.33
N LEU A 14 19.42 33.42 -30.57
CA LEU A 14 20.15 32.24 -30.08
C LEU A 14 20.23 32.22 -28.54
N GLY A 15 20.52 33.37 -27.92
CA GLY A 15 20.51 33.50 -26.46
C GLY A 15 19.12 33.27 -25.84
N LEU A 16 18.05 33.74 -26.49
CA LEU A 16 16.66 33.47 -26.06
C LEU A 16 16.29 31.99 -26.20
N CYS A 17 16.69 31.34 -27.30
CA CYS A 17 16.46 29.92 -27.54
C CYS A 17 17.18 29.05 -26.50
N SER A 18 18.45 29.36 -26.20
CA SER A 18 19.24 28.66 -25.17
C SER A 18 18.58 28.75 -23.79
N LYS A 19 18.15 29.95 -23.35
CA LYS A 19 17.44 30.13 -22.07
C LYS A 19 16.12 29.34 -22.02
N LYS A 20 15.32 29.36 -23.10
CA LYS A 20 14.08 28.57 -23.19
C LYS A 20 14.36 27.07 -23.12
N TRP A 21 15.41 26.60 -23.80
CA TRP A 21 15.82 25.20 -23.80
C TRP A 21 16.27 24.73 -22.40
N HIS A 22 17.10 25.51 -21.70
CA HIS A 22 17.51 25.21 -20.33
C HIS A 22 16.33 25.12 -19.37
N LYS A 23 15.38 26.06 -19.44
CA LYS A 23 14.17 26.04 -18.60
C LYS A 23 13.28 24.82 -18.89
N LYS A 24 13.10 24.48 -20.18
CA LYS A 24 12.36 23.28 -20.59
C LYS A 24 13.03 22.01 -20.11
N ASN A 25 14.36 21.90 -20.21
CA ASN A 25 15.12 20.75 -19.72
C ASN A 25 15.08 20.60 -18.21
N GLN A 26 15.11 21.70 -17.45
CA GLN A 26 14.93 21.66 -16.01
C GLN A 26 13.53 21.13 -15.63
N GLN A 27 12.48 21.60 -16.32
CA GLN A 27 11.12 21.07 -16.12
C GLN A 27 11.02 19.57 -16.47
N ILE A 28 11.65 19.13 -17.56
CA ILE A 28 11.70 17.71 -17.94
C ILE A 28 12.39 16.87 -16.87
N ARG A 29 13.54 17.33 -16.34
CA ARG A 29 14.27 16.64 -15.26
C ARG A 29 13.45 16.54 -13.99
N GLN A 30 12.78 17.61 -13.56
CA GLN A 30 11.88 17.59 -12.40
C GLN A 30 10.71 16.63 -12.60
N ARG A 31 10.09 16.62 -13.79
CA ARG A 31 9.00 15.68 -14.13
C ARG A 31 9.49 14.23 -14.14
N ASN A 32 10.67 13.98 -14.70
CA ASN A 32 11.25 12.65 -14.77
C ASN A 32 11.66 12.13 -13.39
N GLN A 33 12.24 12.97 -12.52
CA GLN A 33 12.52 12.61 -11.12
C GLN A 33 11.24 12.27 -10.35
N LYS A 34 10.16 13.05 -10.51
CA LYS A 34 8.86 12.72 -9.89
C LYS A 34 8.30 11.39 -10.40
N ARG A 35 8.38 11.13 -11.71
CA ARG A 35 7.93 9.86 -12.32
C ARG A 35 8.79 8.68 -11.88
N SER A 36 10.11 8.83 -11.75
CA SER A 36 11.00 7.74 -11.33
C SER A 36 10.76 7.36 -9.88
N HIS A 37 10.68 8.33 -8.97
CA HIS A 37 10.32 8.07 -7.56
C HIS A 37 8.95 7.40 -7.43
N GLN A 38 7.99 7.82 -8.25
CA GLN A 38 6.67 7.21 -8.28
C GLN A 38 6.70 5.77 -8.83
N ALA A 39 7.47 5.51 -9.88
CA ALA A 39 7.63 4.17 -10.46
C ALA A 39 8.37 3.21 -9.50
N GLU A 40 9.41 3.67 -8.82
CA GLU A 40 10.14 2.88 -7.81
C GLU A 40 9.22 2.49 -6.64
N PHE A 41 8.39 3.43 -6.18
CA PHE A 41 7.41 3.19 -5.13
C PHE A 41 6.38 2.13 -5.57
N GLU A 42 5.82 2.25 -6.77
CA GLU A 42 4.86 1.29 -7.33
C GLU A 42 5.46 -0.11 -7.52
N ALA A 43 6.70 -0.19 -7.99
CA ALA A 43 7.40 -1.47 -8.16
C ALA A 43 7.64 -2.15 -6.81
N GLY A 44 8.08 -1.41 -5.79
CA GLY A 44 8.23 -1.92 -4.43
C GLY A 44 6.89 -2.39 -3.84
N GLN A 45 5.80 -1.73 -4.19
CA GLN A 45 4.48 -2.05 -3.67
C GLN A 45 3.84 -3.27 -4.34
N LYS A 46 4.01 -3.44 -5.66
CA LYS A 46 3.63 -4.66 -6.38
C LYS A 46 4.36 -5.89 -5.83
N LYS A 47 5.66 -5.76 -5.52
CA LYS A 47 6.45 -6.82 -4.87
C LYS A 47 5.80 -7.27 -3.55
N ARG A 48 5.27 -6.33 -2.76
CA ARG A 48 4.61 -6.65 -1.48
C ARG A 48 3.29 -7.37 -1.66
N SER A 49 2.53 -7.10 -2.72
CA SER A 49 1.28 -7.84 -2.98
C SER A 49 1.51 -9.35 -3.15
N PHE A 50 2.68 -9.78 -3.60
CA PHE A 50 3.04 -11.21 -3.60
C PHE A 50 3.11 -11.81 -2.20
N LEU A 51 3.46 -11.04 -1.16
CA LEU A 51 3.46 -11.51 0.22
C LEU A 51 2.04 -11.86 0.69
N GLY A 52 1.05 -11.05 0.30
CA GLY A 52 -0.35 -11.33 0.59
C GLY A 52 -0.86 -12.59 -0.10
N LEU A 53 -0.47 -12.81 -1.36
CA LEU A 53 -0.81 -14.03 -2.09
C LEU A 53 -0.14 -15.26 -1.47
N ALA A 54 1.15 -15.17 -1.14
CA ALA A 54 1.88 -16.24 -0.47
C ALA A 54 1.24 -16.58 0.89
N PHE A 55 0.82 -15.57 1.66
CA PHE A 55 0.13 -15.77 2.93
C PHE A 55 -1.18 -16.57 2.77
N TYR A 56 -2.05 -16.19 1.83
CA TYR A 56 -3.27 -16.98 1.57
C TYR A 56 -2.95 -18.40 1.06
N GLY A 57 -1.89 -18.56 0.27
CA GLY A 57 -1.41 -19.88 -0.16
C GLY A 57 -0.98 -20.76 1.01
N VAL A 58 -0.24 -20.19 1.99
CA VAL A 58 0.14 -20.90 3.23
C VAL A 58 -1.10 -21.25 4.06
N LEU A 59 -2.04 -20.33 4.24
CA LEU A 59 -3.30 -20.61 4.96
C LEU A 59 -4.09 -21.74 4.30
N ALA A 60 -4.21 -21.74 2.97
CA ALA A 60 -4.90 -22.79 2.23
C ALA A 60 -4.20 -24.15 2.36
N LEU A 61 -2.86 -24.18 2.35
CA LEU A 61 -2.09 -25.40 2.55
C LEU A 61 -2.24 -25.94 3.98
N LEU A 62 -2.20 -25.07 5.00
CA LEU A 62 -2.44 -25.45 6.39
C LEU A 62 -3.86 -26.00 6.59
N ALA A 63 -4.85 -25.40 5.92
CA ALA A 63 -6.22 -25.89 5.95
C ALA A 63 -6.39 -27.23 5.20
N ALA A 64 -5.68 -27.43 4.11
CA ALA A 64 -5.69 -28.68 3.35
C ALA A 64 -4.95 -29.84 4.06
N THR A 65 -4.11 -29.53 5.05
CA THR A 65 -3.38 -30.52 5.87
C THR A 65 -4.02 -30.74 7.24
N ASP A 66 -5.27 -30.29 7.42
CA ASP A 66 -6.07 -30.37 8.66
C ASP A 66 -5.42 -29.71 9.89
N LYS A 67 -4.37 -28.91 9.68
CA LYS A 67 -3.72 -28.12 10.75
C LYS A 67 -4.48 -26.85 11.09
N LEU A 68 -5.39 -26.43 10.21
CA LEU A 68 -6.16 -25.20 10.36
C LEU A 68 -7.58 -25.39 9.84
N SER A 69 -8.58 -24.86 10.54
CA SER A 69 -9.95 -24.88 10.03
C SER A 69 -10.12 -23.96 8.82
N TRP A 70 -10.87 -24.42 7.81
CA TRP A 70 -11.30 -23.59 6.67
C TRP A 70 -12.05 -22.33 7.10
N LEU A 71 -12.66 -22.32 8.29
CA LEU A 71 -13.29 -21.13 8.87
C LEU A 71 -12.30 -20.01 9.10
N VAL A 72 -11.06 -20.32 9.52
CA VAL A 72 -10.01 -19.31 9.70
C VAL A 72 -9.64 -18.70 8.35
N VAL A 73 -9.51 -19.51 7.31
CA VAL A 73 -9.26 -19.01 5.95
C VAL A 73 -10.40 -18.08 5.50
N GLY A 74 -11.65 -18.50 5.71
CA GLY A 74 -12.84 -17.68 5.42
C GLY A 74 -12.83 -16.35 6.18
N TRP A 75 -12.47 -16.36 7.46
CA TRP A 75 -12.33 -15.15 8.29
C TRP A 75 -11.34 -14.15 7.69
N TYR A 76 -10.14 -14.62 7.32
CA TYR A 76 -9.12 -13.77 6.67
C TYR A 76 -9.56 -13.23 5.30
N VAL A 77 -10.31 -14.00 4.52
CA VAL A 77 -10.84 -13.55 3.23
C VAL A 77 -11.90 -12.47 3.43
N VAL A 78 -12.89 -12.72 4.30
CA VAL A 78 -13.98 -11.78 4.57
C VAL A 78 -13.44 -10.47 5.15
N LEU A 79 -12.56 -10.53 6.16
CA LEU A 79 -11.93 -9.33 6.69
C LEU A 79 -11.07 -8.61 5.65
N GLY A 80 -10.37 -9.35 4.78
CA GLY A 80 -9.64 -8.77 3.67
C GLY A 80 -10.54 -7.94 2.74
N ILE A 81 -11.68 -8.50 2.34
CA ILE A 81 -12.67 -7.82 1.48
C ILE A 81 -13.24 -6.58 2.18
N ILE A 82 -13.69 -6.72 3.44
CA ILE A 82 -14.24 -5.59 4.22
C ILE A 82 -13.20 -4.47 4.35
N THR A 83 -11.96 -4.83 4.69
CA THR A 83 -10.87 -3.86 4.85
C THR A 83 -10.60 -3.13 3.54
N TYR A 84 -10.52 -3.84 2.42
CA TYR A 84 -10.34 -3.22 1.11
C TYR A 84 -11.49 -2.23 0.79
N GLY A 85 -12.74 -2.64 1.03
CA GLY A 85 -13.91 -1.79 0.84
C GLY A 85 -13.89 -0.53 1.71
N MET A 86 -13.45 -0.64 2.96
CA MET A 86 -13.29 0.51 3.86
C MET A 86 -12.26 1.52 3.36
N TYR A 87 -11.13 1.05 2.81
CA TYR A 87 -10.16 1.94 2.15
C TYR A 87 -10.72 2.58 0.88
N ALA A 88 -11.49 1.83 0.08
CA ALA A 88 -12.13 2.37 -1.12
C ALA A 88 -13.14 3.46 -0.77
N LYS A 89 -13.93 3.25 0.28
CA LYS A 89 -14.86 4.25 0.84
C LYS A 89 -14.12 5.49 1.36
N ASP A 90 -13.02 5.31 2.10
CA ASP A 90 -12.20 6.44 2.58
C ASP A 90 -11.67 7.29 1.42
N LYS A 91 -11.23 6.63 0.33
CA LYS A 91 -10.80 7.33 -0.89
C LYS A 91 -11.95 8.08 -1.57
N ALA A 92 -13.14 7.48 -1.67
CA ALA A 92 -14.31 8.14 -2.24
C ALA A 92 -14.69 9.38 -1.43
N ALA A 93 -14.76 9.27 -0.10
CA ALA A 93 -15.03 10.39 0.81
C ALA A 93 -13.97 11.50 0.68
N ALA A 94 -12.69 11.12 0.52
CA ALA A 94 -11.61 12.06 0.30
C ALA A 94 -11.73 12.87 -1.02
N GLN A 95 -12.43 12.32 -2.02
CA GLN A 95 -12.67 12.96 -3.32
C GLN A 95 -13.94 13.81 -3.33
N SER A 96 -15.00 13.38 -2.61
CA SER A 96 -16.26 14.11 -2.48
C SER A 96 -16.23 15.23 -1.43
N GLY A 97 -15.19 15.29 -0.59
CA GLY A 97 -15.09 16.27 0.50
C GLY A 97 -15.87 15.86 1.75
N ASP A 98 -16.33 14.60 1.81
CA ASP A 98 -17.06 14.05 2.95
C ASP A 98 -16.14 13.69 4.13
N TRP A 99 -16.76 13.31 5.25
CA TRP A 99 -16.06 12.87 6.45
C TRP A 99 -15.22 11.61 6.19
N ARG A 100 -13.92 11.70 6.47
CA ARG A 100 -12.96 10.61 6.28
C ARG A 100 -13.07 9.52 7.36
N THR A 101 -12.66 8.31 7.02
CA THR A 101 -12.62 7.20 8.00
C THR A 101 -11.45 7.39 8.96
N PRO A 102 -11.65 7.26 10.28
CA PRO A 102 -10.55 7.27 11.24
C PRO A 102 -9.51 6.20 10.94
N GLU A 103 -8.23 6.55 11.01
CA GLU A 103 -7.12 5.63 10.70
C GLU A 103 -7.08 4.43 11.66
N SER A 104 -7.52 4.63 12.91
CA SER A 104 -7.64 3.57 13.91
C SER A 104 -8.50 2.39 13.44
N LYS A 105 -9.64 2.65 12.78
CA LYS A 105 -10.52 1.58 12.28
C LYS A 105 -9.83 0.72 11.22
N LEU A 106 -9.08 1.35 10.33
CA LEU A 106 -8.34 0.67 9.26
C LEU A 106 -7.22 -0.22 9.84
N HIS A 107 -6.55 0.25 10.88
CA HIS A 107 -5.53 -0.53 11.59
C HIS A 107 -6.12 -1.68 12.41
N ILE A 108 -7.25 -1.48 13.10
CA ILE A 108 -7.95 -2.54 13.83
C ILE A 108 -8.36 -3.66 12.88
N LEU A 109 -9.00 -3.32 11.75
CA LEU A 109 -9.37 -4.31 10.74
C LEU A 109 -8.15 -5.08 10.19
N SER A 110 -7.03 -4.38 10.00
CA SER A 110 -5.78 -5.01 9.59
C SER A 110 -5.27 -6.00 10.65
N ALA A 111 -5.29 -5.61 11.93
CA ALA A 111 -4.85 -6.43 13.06
C ALA A 111 -5.73 -7.68 13.27
N LEU A 112 -7.03 -7.61 12.97
CA LEU A 112 -7.95 -8.74 13.10
C LEU A 112 -7.81 -9.79 11.99
N GLY A 113 -7.11 -9.47 10.89
CA GLY A 113 -6.89 -10.38 9.77
C GLY A 113 -7.08 -9.75 8.39
N GLY A 114 -7.56 -8.51 8.34
CA GLY A 114 -7.78 -7.78 7.09
C GLY A 114 -6.53 -7.20 6.43
N TRP A 115 -5.34 -7.50 6.96
CA TRP A 115 -4.09 -6.84 6.55
C TRP A 115 -3.75 -7.05 5.08
N VAL A 116 -4.04 -8.21 4.48
CA VAL A 116 -3.84 -8.42 3.04
C VAL A 116 -4.77 -7.54 2.21
N GLY A 117 -6.02 -7.39 2.65
CA GLY A 117 -6.96 -6.43 2.05
C GLY A 117 -6.47 -4.99 2.12
N ALA A 118 -5.93 -4.58 3.27
CA ALA A 118 -5.28 -3.28 3.44
C ALA A 118 -4.05 -3.12 2.53
N LEU A 119 -3.23 -4.16 2.37
CA LEU A 119 -2.08 -4.15 1.47
C LEU A 119 -2.51 -3.92 0.02
N LEU A 120 -3.50 -4.67 -0.46
CA LEU A 120 -4.05 -4.52 -1.80
C LEU A 120 -4.68 -3.13 -1.97
N ALA A 121 -5.42 -2.65 -0.98
CA ALA A 121 -6.00 -1.31 -1.00
C ALA A 121 -4.91 -0.23 -1.12
N GLN A 122 -3.85 -0.31 -0.33
CA GLN A 122 -2.71 0.60 -0.43
C GLN A 122 -2.10 0.55 -1.84
N THR A 123 -1.96 -0.64 -2.44
CA THR A 123 -1.34 -0.83 -3.77
C THR A 123 -2.20 -0.28 -4.91
N TYR A 124 -3.50 -0.59 -4.91
CA TYR A 124 -4.38 -0.27 -6.03
C TYR A 124 -5.07 1.08 -5.89
N LEU A 125 -5.46 1.47 -4.67
CA LEU A 125 -6.16 2.74 -4.45
C LEU A 125 -5.19 3.92 -4.37
N ARG A 126 -3.88 3.67 -4.16
CA ARG A 126 -2.80 4.68 -4.17
C ARG A 126 -3.07 5.88 -3.24
N HIS A 127 -3.86 5.68 -2.19
CA HIS A 127 -4.23 6.72 -1.24
C HIS A 127 -3.57 6.45 0.11
N LYS A 128 -3.01 7.48 0.75
CA LYS A 128 -2.29 7.46 2.06
C LYS A 128 -1.03 6.59 2.19
N SER A 129 -0.64 5.79 1.19
CA SER A 129 0.52 4.88 1.29
C SER A 129 1.90 5.56 1.44
N GLN A 130 2.00 6.88 1.31
CA GLN A 130 3.28 7.61 1.41
C GLN A 130 3.63 8.08 2.83
N LYS A 131 2.65 8.17 3.74
CA LYS A 131 2.94 8.60 5.12
C LYS A 131 3.71 7.50 5.86
N PRO A 132 4.93 7.77 6.37
CA PRO A 132 5.72 6.77 7.07
C PRO A 132 5.03 6.27 8.35
N GLU A 133 4.36 7.15 9.09
CA GLU A 133 3.68 6.81 10.34
C GLU A 133 2.58 5.76 10.13
N PHE A 134 1.75 5.97 9.10
CA PHE A 134 0.69 5.03 8.73
C PHE A 134 1.24 3.64 8.37
N ARG A 135 2.40 3.59 7.69
CA ARG A 135 3.04 2.33 7.32
C ARG A 135 3.59 1.60 8.54
N VAL A 136 4.22 2.32 9.48
CA VAL A 136 4.74 1.72 10.72
C VAL A 136 3.62 1.08 11.52
N THR A 137 2.52 1.81 11.74
CA THR A 137 1.35 1.28 12.46
C THR A 137 0.75 0.08 11.72
N TYR A 138 0.65 0.13 10.40
CA TYR A 138 0.21 -1.02 9.61
C TYR A 138 1.12 -2.25 9.81
N TYR A 139 2.45 -2.12 9.74
CA TYR A 139 3.34 -3.26 9.96
C TYR A 139 3.23 -3.82 11.38
N LEU A 140 3.02 -2.96 12.37
CA LEU A 140 2.76 -3.40 13.74
C LEU A 140 1.48 -4.27 13.80
N THR A 141 0.42 -3.87 13.10
CA THR A 141 -0.81 -4.69 13.03
C THR A 141 -0.61 -6.04 12.36
N VAL A 142 0.25 -6.12 11.33
CA VAL A 142 0.61 -7.39 10.69
C VAL A 142 1.36 -8.29 11.67
N VAL A 143 2.35 -7.75 12.38
CA VAL A 143 3.13 -8.51 13.38
C VAL A 143 2.22 -9.05 14.49
N ILE A 144 1.33 -8.21 15.03
CA ILE A 144 0.34 -8.63 16.04
C ILE A 144 -0.54 -9.76 15.50
N ASN A 145 -1.04 -9.63 14.27
CA ASN A 145 -1.87 -10.66 13.66
C ASN A 145 -1.12 -11.98 13.46
N MET A 146 0.14 -11.93 13.02
CA MET A 146 0.97 -13.12 12.86
C MET A 146 1.30 -13.77 14.20
N ALA A 147 1.57 -12.99 15.24
CA ALA A 147 1.78 -13.52 16.59
C ALA A 147 0.53 -14.26 17.09
N GLY A 148 -0.66 -13.68 16.90
CA GLY A 148 -1.92 -14.33 17.24
C GLY A 148 -2.18 -15.61 16.44
N LEU A 149 -1.88 -15.61 15.14
CA LEU A 149 -2.01 -16.81 14.30
C LEU A 149 -1.05 -17.93 14.72
N LEU A 150 0.21 -17.60 15.01
CA LEU A 150 1.20 -18.57 15.49
C LEU A 150 0.81 -19.14 16.85
N PHE A 151 0.26 -18.30 17.73
CA PHE A 151 -0.30 -18.76 19.01
C PHE A 151 -1.46 -19.73 18.80
N LEU A 152 -2.40 -19.42 17.89
CA LEU A 152 -3.51 -20.32 17.55
C LEU A 152 -3.04 -21.67 16.99
N LEU A 153 -1.90 -21.69 16.30
CA LEU A 153 -1.28 -22.89 15.75
C LEU A 153 -0.42 -23.67 16.76
N SER A 154 -0.11 -23.10 17.93
CA SER A 154 0.62 -23.80 18.98
C SER A 154 -0.26 -24.82 19.71
N ASP A 155 0.35 -25.89 20.20
CA ASP A 155 -0.35 -26.92 20.99
C ASP A 155 -1.05 -26.28 22.20
N GLY A 156 -2.38 -26.43 22.28
CA GLY A 156 -3.23 -25.85 23.34
C GLY A 156 -3.68 -24.40 23.12
N GLY A 157 -3.21 -23.72 22.06
CA GLY A 157 -3.63 -22.34 21.76
C GLY A 157 -5.12 -22.23 21.42
N LEU A 158 -5.63 -23.18 20.64
CA LEU A 158 -7.06 -23.25 20.28
C LEU A 158 -7.93 -23.51 21.52
N GLU A 159 -7.51 -24.45 22.38
CA GLU A 159 -8.21 -24.82 23.62
C GLU A 159 -8.29 -23.64 24.59
N THR A 160 -7.18 -22.93 24.79
CA THR A 160 -7.14 -21.73 25.64
C THR A 160 -8.10 -20.65 25.15
N VAL A 161 -8.18 -20.43 23.82
CA VAL A 161 -9.09 -19.43 23.24
C VAL A 161 -10.55 -19.88 23.38
N THR A 162 -10.85 -21.15 23.15
CA THR A 162 -12.21 -21.67 23.33
C THR A 162 -12.66 -21.60 24.79
N ASP A 163 -11.76 -21.90 25.72
CA ASP A 163 -12.03 -21.83 27.16
C ASP A 163 -12.31 -20.40 27.59
N LEU A 164 -11.48 -19.45 27.17
CA LEU A 164 -11.69 -18.02 27.44
C LEU A 164 -13.01 -17.51 26.84
N LEU A 165 -13.32 -17.89 25.60
CA LEU A 165 -14.59 -17.52 24.96
C LEU A 165 -15.78 -18.10 25.72
N SER A 166 -15.68 -19.35 26.15
CA SER A 166 -16.73 -20.01 26.93
C SER A 166 -16.90 -19.42 28.34
N ALA A 167 -15.83 -18.90 28.94
CA ALA A 167 -15.89 -18.22 30.23
C ALA A 167 -16.53 -16.82 30.14
N LEU A 168 -16.60 -16.25 28.94
CA LEU A 168 -17.13 -14.91 28.65
C LEU A 168 -18.61 -14.92 28.20
N LEU A 169 -19.14 -16.07 27.78
CA LEU A 169 -20.47 -16.28 27.21
C LEU A 169 -21.37 -17.03 28.20
#